data_AF-A0A355QIV5-F1
#
_entry.id   AF-A0A355QIV5-F1
#
_cell.length_a   1.000
_cell.length_b   1.000
_cell.length_c   1.000
_cell.angle_alpha   90.00
_cell.angle_beta   90.00
_cell.angle_gamma   90.00
#
_symmetry.space_group_name_H-M   'P 1'
#
loop_
_entity.id
_entity.type
_entity.pdbx_description
1 polymer ?
#
loop_
_entity_poly.entity_id
_entity_poly.type
_entity_poly.pdbx_seq_one_letter_code
_entity_poly.pdbx_strand_id
1 'polypeptide(L)' 'MSLAVLVSGTGSILDAMVSAGLPVALVVSDRPCPAIGMAADHDVEAVVVHRDSYGDDFDR' A
#
# COMPACT_ATOMS: atom_id res chain seq x y z
N MET A 1 15.06 -1.61 11.22
CA MET A 1 14.72 -1.95 9.81
C MET A 1 13.33 -1.40 9.56
N SER A 2 13.07 -0.78 8.41
CA SER A 2 11.77 -0.18 8.07
C SER A 2 11.26 -0.78 6.77
N LEU A 3 9.98 -1.13 6.70
CA LEU A 3 9.35 -1.70 5.51
C LEU A 3 8.41 -0.69 4.86
N ALA A 4 8.44 -0.66 3.53
CA ALA A 4 7.42 -0.03 2.72
C ALA A 4 6.66 -1.11 1.95
N VAL A 5 5.33 -1.00 1.88
CA VAL A 5 4.46 -1.98 1.21
C VAL A 5 3.70 -1.31 0.08
N LEU A 6 3.84 -1.85 -1.13
CA LEU A 6 3.11 -1.38 -2.31
C LEU A 6 1.80 -2.16 -2.43
N VAL A 7 0.69 -1.44 -2.61
CA VAL A 7 -0.66 -2.02 -2.68
C VAL A 7 -1.44 -1.43 -3.85
N SER A 8 -2.40 -2.20 -4.37
CA SER A 8 -3.33 -1.73 -5.41
C SER A 8 -4.77 -2.23 -5.18
N GLY A 9 -5.06 -2.80 -4.01
CA GLY A 9 -6.26 -3.58 -3.75
C GLY A 9 -6.72 -3.55 -2.30
N THR A 10 -7.27 -4.67 -1.82
CA THR A 10 -7.92 -4.77 -0.51
C THR A 10 -6.94 -4.64 0.67
N GLY A 11 -5.68 -5.05 0.50
CA GLY A 11 -4.66 -4.93 1.54
C GLY A 11 -4.55 -6.13 2.48
N SER A 12 -5.09 -7.30 2.15
CA SER A 12 -5.03 -8.47 3.04
C SER A 12 -3.61 -8.89 3.46
N ILE A 13 -2.61 -8.71 2.58
CA ILE A 13 -1.20 -8.96 2.92
C ILE A 13 -0.67 -7.88 3.86
N LEU A 14 -0.99 -6.60 3.61
CA LEU A 14 -0.63 -5.50 4.51
C LEU A 14 -1.18 -5.75 5.92
N ASP A 15 -2.45 -6.12 6.02
CA ASP A 15 -3.09 -6.45 7.31
C ASP A 15 -2.37 -7.59 8.04
N ALA A 16 -2.02 -8.65 7.32
CA ALA A 16 -1.27 -9.77 7.88
C ALA A 16 0.14 -9.35 8.33
N MET A 17 0.82 -8.49 7.55
CA MET A 17 2.17 -7.99 7.88
C MET A 17 2.16 -7.14 9.16
N VAL A 18 1.20 -6.21 9.26
CA VAL A 18 1.05 -5.37 10.45
C VAL A 18 0.64 -6.21 11.66
N SER A 19 -0.32 -7.13 11.49
CA SER A 19 -0.75 -8.05 12.55
C SER A 19 0.38 -8.95 13.05
N ALA A 20 1.34 -9.30 12.19
CA ALA A 20 2.54 -10.06 12.56
C ALA A 20 3.64 -9.20 13.23
N GLY A 21 3.40 -7.90 13.43
CA GLY A 21 4.34 -6.98 14.07
C GLY A 21 5.52 -6.59 13.19
N LEU A 22 5.40 -6.73 11.86
CA LEU A 22 6.44 -6.26 10.96
C LEU A 22 6.52 -4.72 11.00
N PRO A 23 7.72 -4.13 10.95
CA PRO A 23 7.90 -2.67 11.08
C PRO A 23 7.56 -1.96 9.77
N VAL A 24 6.29 -2.00 9.38
CA VAL A 24 5.75 -1.27 8.22
C VAL A 24 5.63 0.20 8.59
N ALA A 25 6.37 1.05 7.88
CA ALA A 25 6.38 2.49 8.12
C ALA A 25 5.73 3.30 7.00
N LEU A 26 5.48 2.68 5.84
CA LEU A 26 4.88 3.35 4.68
C LEU A 26 4.07 2.38 3.83
N VAL A 27 2.89 2.83 3.41
CA VAL A 27 2.07 2.17 2.40
C VAL A 27 1.98 3.08 1.19
N VAL A 28 2.30 2.54 0.01
CA VAL A 28 2.22 3.27 -1.25
C VAL A 28 1.22 2.59 -2.17
N SER A 29 0.33 3.37 -2.78
CA SER A 29 -0.58 2.86 -3.79
C SER A 29 -0.46 3.60 -5.11
N ASP A 30 -0.69 2.90 -6.21
CA ASP A 30 -0.80 3.45 -7.55
C ASP A 30 -2.20 4.03 -7.87
N ARG A 31 -3.15 3.90 -6.93
CA ARG A 31 -4.55 4.33 -7.07
C ARG A 31 -5.25 4.45 -5.70
N PRO A 32 -6.38 5.16 -5.58
CA PRO A 32 -7.23 5.03 -4.41
C PRO A 32 -7.70 3.58 -4.25
N CYS A 33 -7.43 2.95 -3.09
CA CYS A 33 -7.84 1.59 -2.82
C CYS A 33 -8.11 1.37 -1.32
N PRO A 34 -8.86 0.33 -0.92
CA PRO A 34 -9.19 0.07 0.49
C PRO A 34 -7.96 -0.03 1.41
N ALA A 35 -6.84 -0.55 0.91
CA ALA A 35 -5.60 -0.66 1.68
C ALA A 35 -5.05 0.69 2.18
N ILE A 36 -5.37 1.82 1.53
CA ILE A 36 -4.98 3.15 2.00
C ILE A 36 -5.73 3.53 3.28
N GLY A 37 -7.02 3.22 3.37
CA GLY A 37 -7.80 3.43 4.59
C GLY A 37 -7.33 2.52 5.73
N MET A 38 -7.06 1.25 5.41
CA MET A 38 -6.53 0.28 6.36
C MET A 38 -5.18 0.70 6.95
N ALA A 39 -4.30 1.31 6.15
CA ALA A 39 -3.02 1.82 6.65
C ALA A 39 -3.22 2.89 7.74
N ALA A 40 -4.20 3.78 7.56
CA ALA A 40 -4.53 4.79 8.56
C ALA A 40 -5.10 4.17 9.85
N ASP A 41 -5.90 3.11 9.75
CA ASP A 41 -6.42 2.38 10.93
C ASP A 41 -5.30 1.75 11.78
N HIS A 42 -4.15 1.47 11.16
CA HIS A 42 -2.95 0.90 11.80
C HIS A 42 -1.87 1.96 12.14
N ASP A 43 -2.20 3.26 12.05
CA ASP A 43 -1.27 4.39 12.27
C ASP A 43 -0.02 4.33 11.36
N VAL A 44 -0.20 3.80 10.15
CA VAL A 44 0.86 3.72 9.12
C VAL A 44 0.65 4.82 8.08
N GLU A 45 1.72 5.56 7.77
CA GLU A 45 1.69 6.59 6.73
C GLU A 45 1.31 5.97 5.38
N ALA A 46 0.41 6.63 4.65
CA ALA A 46 -0.10 6.16 3.37
C ALA A 46 -0.05 7.25 2.30
N VAL A 47 0.51 6.92 1.14
CA VAL A 47 0.63 7.83 0.01
C VAL A 47 0.03 7.19 -1.24
N VAL A 48 -0.80 7.95 -1.96
CA VAL A 48 -1.26 7.58 -3.29
C VAL A 48 -0.40 8.31 -4.31
N VAL A 49 0.37 7.54 -5.09
CA VAL A 49 1.09 8.02 -6.26
C VAL A 49 0.24 7.68 -7.47
N HIS A 50 -0.56 8.65 -7.92
CA HIS A 50 -1.51 8.44 -9.00
C HIS A 50 -0.83 8.01 -10.30
N ARG A 51 -1.49 7.08 -10.97
CA ARG A 51 -1.13 6.59 -12.30
C ARG A 51 -2.31 6.74 -13.26
N ASP A 52 -1.99 7.11 -14.49
CA ASP A 52 -2.99 7.35 -15.54
C ASP A 52 -3.20 6.16 -16.50
N SER A 53 -2.25 5.21 -16.58
CA SER A 53 -2.35 4.00 -17.43
C SER A 53 -2.01 2.70 -16.68
N TYR A 54 -2.76 1.63 -16.96
CA TYR A 54 -2.55 0.28 -16.44
C TYR A 54 -2.32 -0.76 -17.56
N GLY A 55 -2.15 -0.30 -18.80
CA GLY A 55 -2.03 -1.15 -19.99
C GLY A 55 -0.59 -1.59 -20.29
N ASP A 56 -0.41 -2.19 -21.45
CA ASP A 56 0.86 -2.77 -21.92
C ASP A 56 2.02 -1.76 -22.06
N ASP A 57 1.73 -0.47 -21.99
CA ASP A 57 2.71 0.62 -21.98
C ASP A 57 3.25 0.95 -20.59
N PHE A 58 2.74 0.31 -19.53
CA PHE A 58 3.11 0.62 -18.15
C PHE A 58 4.54 0.24 -17.77
N ASP A 59 5.00 -0.96 -18.15
CA ASP A 59 6.33 -1.49 -17.76
C ASP A 59 7.47 -1.02 -18.70
N ARG A 60 7.26 0.07 -19.44
CA ARG A 60 8.20 0.57 -20.46
C ARG A 60 8.95 1.83 -20.03
#